data_AF-A0A7C5L701-F1
#
_entry.id   AF-A0A7C5L701-F1
#
_cell.length_a   1.000
_cell.length_b   1.000
_cell.length_c   1.000
_cell.angle_alpha   90.00
_cell.angle_beta   90.00
_cell.angle_gamma   90.00
#
_symmetry.space_group_name_H-M   'P 1'
#
loop_
_entity.id
_entity.type
_entity.pdbx_description
1 polymer ?
#
loop_
_entity_poly.entity_id
_entity_poly.type
_entity_poly.pdbx_seq_one_letter_code
_entity_poly.pdbx_strand_id
1 'polypeptide(L)'
;MRRGLLIYAGLLLILLSVRFAPQLSFLPYLYMMIPLILIPEERLGFRNYRRGLLYGSLLLPLFLIAPPSSCGVWVLNQLGVAVAEEIFFRGFLLPLFGNLRTSFLFSLAHLINFPTLNSLLVFFPSLLFGFAYLRSGSILAPVLLHFTANLFYASFVEEFPQLYRILQRELTGS
;
A
#
# COMPACT_ATOMS: atom_id res chain seq x y z
N MET A 1 9.94 -17.65 8.05
CA MET A 1 8.59 -17.36 8.61
C MET A 1 8.62 -16.62 9.94
N ARG A 2 9.12 -17.18 11.07
CA ARG A 2 9.05 -16.52 12.41
C ARG A 2 9.61 -15.08 12.45
N ARG A 3 10.78 -14.84 11.84
CA ARG A 3 11.39 -13.49 11.77
C ARG A 3 10.53 -12.47 11.00
N GLY A 4 9.85 -12.90 9.93
CA GLY A 4 8.97 -12.02 9.15
C GLY A 4 7.75 -11.57 9.94
N LEU A 5 7.17 -12.46 10.77
CA LEU A 5 6.06 -12.11 11.66
C LEU A 5 6.49 -11.17 12.79
N LEU A 6 7.71 -11.32 13.32
CA LEU A 6 8.25 -10.38 14.32
C LEU A 6 8.45 -8.97 13.75
N ILE A 7 8.98 -8.88 12.52
CA ILE A 7 9.13 -7.59 11.83
C ILE A 7 7.76 -6.98 11.53
N TYR A 8 6.80 -7.78 11.08
CA TYR A 8 5.43 -7.31 10.88
C TYR A 8 4.77 -6.85 12.20
N ALA A 9 4.96 -7.57 13.31
CA ALA A 9 4.48 -7.13 14.62
C ALA A 9 5.12 -5.80 15.05
N GLY A 10 6.40 -5.58 14.73
CA GLY A 10 7.07 -4.29 14.90
C GLY A 10 6.38 -3.16 14.14
N LEU A 11 5.99 -3.39 12.88
CA LEU A 11 5.19 -2.44 12.10
C LEU A 11 3.86 -2.13 12.80
N LEU A 12 3.15 -3.14 13.30
CA LEU A 12 1.87 -2.93 14.00
C LEU A 12 2.05 -2.08 15.27
N LEU A 13 3.10 -2.32 16.05
CA LEU A 13 3.42 -1.51 17.24
C LEU A 13 3.72 -0.06 16.88
N ILE A 14 4.43 0.19 15.77
CA ILE A 14 4.71 1.55 15.28
C ILE A 14 3.41 2.23 14.84
N LEU A 15 2.56 1.55 14.08
CA LEU A 15 1.25 2.08 13.66
C LEU A 15 0.37 2.44 14.87
N LEU A 16 0.31 1.57 15.88
CA LEU A 16 -0.39 1.85 17.13
C LEU A 16 0.20 3.04 17.88
N SER A 17 1.54 3.16 17.93
CA SER A 17 2.23 4.25 18.62
C SER A 17 1.95 5.61 17.96
N VAL A 18 1.92 5.67 16.62
CA VAL A 18 1.63 6.90 15.86
C VAL A 18 0.24 7.45 16.18
N ARG A 19 -0.73 6.60 16.57
CA ARG A 19 -2.06 7.05 16.99
C ARG A 19 -2.02 7.96 18.23
N PHE A 20 -1.06 7.74 19.11
CA PHE A 20 -0.84 8.56 20.31
C PHE A 20 0.16 9.70 20.07
N ALA A 21 0.96 9.62 19.00
CA ALA A 21 1.96 10.62 18.62
C ALA A 21 1.93 10.89 17.10
N PRO A 22 0.93 11.63 16.58
CA PRO A 22 0.74 11.85 15.14
C PRO A 22 1.92 12.51 14.42
N GLN A 23 2.75 13.27 15.16
CA GLN A 23 4.00 13.86 14.66
C GLN A 23 5.01 12.82 14.17
N LEU A 24 4.84 11.55 14.54
CA LEU A 24 5.67 10.42 14.15
C LEU A 24 5.10 9.62 12.96
N SER A 25 4.10 10.16 12.25
CA SER A 25 3.45 9.50 11.11
C SER A 25 4.37 9.12 9.95
N PHE A 26 5.61 9.64 9.92
CA PHE A 26 6.63 9.23 8.96
C PHE A 26 7.34 7.90 9.33
N LEU A 27 7.31 7.49 10.61
CA LEU A 27 8.02 6.29 11.10
C LEU A 27 7.56 4.98 10.46
N PRO A 28 6.26 4.70 10.24
CA PRO A 28 5.83 3.48 9.55
C PRO A 28 6.50 3.34 8.18
N TYR A 29 6.60 4.42 7.42
CA TYR A 29 7.21 4.39 6.09
C TYR A 29 8.72 4.14 6.16
N LEU A 30 9.44 4.79 7.09
CA LEU A 30 10.85 4.49 7.32
C LEU A 30 11.08 3.04 7.74
N TYR A 31 10.22 2.51 8.60
CA TYR A 31 10.27 1.12 9.02
C TYR A 31 10.05 0.15 7.84
N MET A 32 9.07 0.45 7.00
CA MET A 32 8.78 -0.32 5.79
C MET A 32 9.91 -0.28 4.76
N MET A 33 10.81 0.72 4.83
CA MET A 33 12.01 0.84 4.00
C MET A 33 13.24 0.09 4.50
N ILE A 34 13.25 -0.40 5.74
CA ILE A 34 14.36 -1.19 6.30
C ILE A 34 14.80 -2.36 5.39
N PRO A 35 13.90 -3.11 4.71
CA PRO A 35 14.30 -4.16 3.79
C PRO A 35 15.29 -3.72 2.70
N LEU A 36 15.29 -2.46 2.25
CA LEU A 36 16.26 -1.95 1.27
C LEU A 36 17.71 -2.03 1.76
N ILE A 37 17.91 -1.89 3.07
CA ILE A 37 19.24 -1.91 3.69
C ILE A 37 19.71 -3.35 3.89
N LEU A 38 18.77 -4.26 4.15
CA LEU A 38 19.06 -5.63 4.59
C LEU A 38 19.01 -6.67 3.47
N ILE A 39 18.31 -6.37 2.37
CA ILE A 39 17.99 -7.31 1.30
C ILE A 39 18.43 -6.68 -0.04
N PRO A 40 19.18 -7.42 -0.88
CA PRO A 40 19.54 -6.95 -2.21
C PRO A 40 18.32 -6.51 -3.03
N GLU A 41 18.46 -5.39 -3.74
CA GLU A 41 17.38 -4.76 -4.50
C GLU A 41 16.74 -5.73 -5.51
N GLU A 42 17.54 -6.60 -6.15
CA GLU A 42 17.05 -7.57 -7.12
C GLU A 42 16.11 -8.60 -6.48
N ARG A 43 16.32 -8.93 -5.20
CA ARG A 43 15.45 -9.85 -4.43
C ARG A 43 14.16 -9.17 -3.99
N LEU A 44 14.19 -7.85 -3.75
CA LEU A 44 12.99 -7.06 -3.49
C LEU A 44 12.17 -6.85 -4.77
N GLY A 45 12.79 -7.02 -5.94
CA GLY A 45 12.12 -6.96 -7.23
C GLY A 45 12.45 -5.71 -8.04
N PHE A 46 13.53 -5.00 -7.74
CA PHE A 46 14.07 -3.91 -8.58
C PHE A 46 14.74 -4.48 -9.84
N ARG A 47 13.92 -5.10 -10.68
CA ARG A 47 14.30 -5.75 -11.94
C ARG A 47 13.11 -5.78 -12.88
N ASN A 48 13.33 -6.24 -14.11
CA ASN A 48 12.27 -6.46 -15.10
C ASN A 48 11.38 -5.23 -15.36
N TYR A 49 11.96 -4.02 -15.34
CA TYR A 49 11.22 -2.74 -15.41
C TYR A 49 10.26 -2.63 -16.59
N ARG A 50 10.58 -3.21 -17.76
CA ARG A 50 9.67 -3.24 -18.92
C ARG A 50 8.36 -3.98 -18.62
N ARG A 51 8.44 -5.15 -17.99
CA ARG A 51 7.25 -5.87 -17.52
C ARG A 51 6.61 -5.13 -16.36
N GLY A 52 7.41 -4.55 -15.47
CA GLY A 52 6.96 -3.66 -14.40
C GLY A 52 6.02 -2.57 -14.92
N LEU A 53 6.45 -1.82 -15.92
CA LEU A 53 5.66 -0.79 -16.60
C LEU A 53 4.40 -1.38 -17.26
N LEU A 54 4.54 -2.47 -18.03
CA LEU A 54 3.39 -3.07 -18.73
C LEU A 54 2.25 -3.46 -17.79
N TYR A 55 2.56 -4.17 -16.70
CA TYR A 55 1.56 -4.60 -15.72
C TYR A 55 1.14 -3.45 -14.80
N GLY A 56 2.06 -2.54 -14.47
CA GLY A 56 1.81 -1.38 -13.62
C GLY A 56 0.86 -0.37 -14.24
N SER A 57 0.87 -0.26 -15.57
CA SER A 57 0.05 0.68 -16.31
C SER A 57 -1.43 0.28 -16.43
N LEU A 58 -1.83 -0.90 -15.92
CA LEU A 58 -3.19 -1.43 -16.09
C LEU A 58 -4.28 -0.49 -15.54
N LEU A 59 -3.98 0.24 -14.47
CA LEU A 59 -4.93 1.16 -13.84
C LEU A 59 -4.79 2.62 -14.32
N LEU A 60 -3.80 2.96 -15.15
CA LEU A 60 -3.62 4.33 -15.65
C LEU A 60 -4.86 4.89 -16.37
N PRO A 61 -5.67 4.10 -17.13
CA PRO A 61 -6.91 4.60 -17.72
C PRO A 61 -7.91 5.16 -16.70
N LEU A 62 -7.81 4.81 -15.42
CA LEU A 62 -8.67 5.39 -14.37
C LEU A 62 -8.46 6.91 -14.21
N PHE A 63 -7.30 7.45 -14.56
CA PHE A 63 -7.07 8.90 -14.57
C PHE A 63 -7.90 9.65 -15.61
N LEU A 64 -8.39 8.95 -16.65
CA LEU A 64 -9.29 9.56 -17.62
C LEU A 64 -10.71 9.73 -17.05
N ILE A 65 -11.05 8.93 -16.04
CA ILE A 65 -12.38 8.95 -15.39
C ILE A 65 -12.38 9.93 -14.23
N ALA A 66 -11.36 9.88 -13.38
CA ALA A 66 -11.22 10.74 -12.21
C ALA A 66 -9.78 11.31 -12.14
N PRO A 67 -9.51 12.43 -12.83
CA PRO A 67 -8.18 13.03 -12.84
C PRO A 67 -7.85 13.62 -11.45
N PRO A 68 -6.60 13.48 -10.97
CA PRO A 68 -6.21 14.04 -9.69
C PRO A 68 -6.25 15.57 -9.72
N SER A 69 -7.12 16.13 -8.88
CA SER A 69 -7.25 17.56 -8.55
C SER A 69 -6.20 18.03 -7.54
N SER A 70 -5.49 17.09 -6.90
CA SER A 70 -4.64 17.35 -5.74
C SER A 70 -3.32 18.06 -6.08
N CYS A 71 -2.77 18.80 -5.12
CA CYS A 71 -1.46 19.43 -5.24
C CYS A 71 -0.35 18.41 -5.53
N GLY A 72 0.62 18.78 -6.38
CA GLY A 72 1.74 17.89 -6.77
C GLY A 72 2.54 17.34 -5.59
N VAL A 73 2.64 18.08 -4.48
CA VAL A 73 3.29 17.60 -3.24
C VAL A 73 2.55 16.40 -2.65
N TRP A 74 1.22 16.43 -2.64
CA TRP A 74 0.41 15.30 -2.16
C TRP A 74 0.54 14.09 -3.08
N VAL A 75 0.58 14.31 -4.40
CA VAL A 75 0.82 13.26 -5.40
C VAL A 75 2.17 12.58 -5.16
N LEU A 76 3.25 13.36 -4.96
CA LEU A 76 4.57 12.81 -4.63
C LEU A 76 4.55 12.03 -3.31
N ASN A 77 3.82 12.50 -2.31
CA ASN A 77 3.62 11.76 -1.07
C ASN A 77 2.95 10.40 -1.31
N GLN A 78 1.91 10.33 -2.14
CA GLN A 78 1.25 9.05 -2.47
C GLN A 78 2.18 8.08 -3.20
N LEU A 79 3.08 8.58 -4.04
CA LEU A 79 4.11 7.74 -4.66
C LEU A 79 5.07 7.19 -3.60
N GLY A 80 5.51 8.03 -2.66
CA GLY A 80 6.35 7.62 -1.53
C GLY A 80 5.70 6.55 -0.66
N VAL A 81 4.41 6.71 -0.34
CA VAL A 81 3.60 5.71 0.38
C VAL A 81 3.54 4.39 -0.38
N ALA A 82 3.20 4.43 -1.67
CA ALA A 82 3.13 3.23 -2.50
C ALA A 82 4.48 2.50 -2.56
N VAL A 83 5.60 3.23 -2.76
CA VAL A 83 6.94 2.65 -2.73
C VAL A 83 7.24 2.00 -1.38
N ALA A 84 6.97 2.74 -0.28
CA ALA A 84 7.18 2.28 1.09
C ALA A 84 6.50 0.92 1.34
N GLU A 85 5.19 0.89 1.09
CA GLU A 85 4.35 -0.27 1.35
C GLU A 85 4.67 -1.43 0.42
N GLU A 86 4.88 -1.20 -0.88
CA GLU A 86 5.14 -2.29 -1.80
C GLU A 86 6.48 -2.99 -1.52
N ILE A 87 7.54 -2.26 -1.17
CA ILE A 87 8.81 -2.89 -0.79
C ILE A 87 8.61 -3.81 0.43
N PHE A 88 7.88 -3.36 1.44
CA PHE A 88 7.66 -4.16 2.64
C PHE A 88 6.73 -5.36 2.38
N PHE A 89 5.58 -5.14 1.76
CA PHE A 89 4.59 -6.19 1.59
C PHE A 89 4.92 -7.12 0.41
N ARG A 90 5.34 -6.59 -0.74
CA ARG A 90 5.58 -7.39 -1.98
C ARG A 90 7.04 -7.79 -2.10
N GLY A 91 7.96 -6.90 -1.80
CA GLY A 91 9.40 -7.21 -1.81
C GLY A 91 9.81 -8.14 -0.67
N PHE A 92 9.29 -7.90 0.54
CA PHE A 92 9.74 -8.62 1.74
C PHE A 92 8.76 -9.70 2.25
N LEU A 93 7.48 -9.38 2.50
CA LEU A 93 6.55 -10.35 3.10
C LEU A 93 6.00 -11.39 2.11
N LEU A 94 5.68 -11.01 0.88
CA LEU A 94 5.11 -11.90 -0.13
C LEU A 94 5.98 -13.15 -0.40
N PRO A 95 7.31 -13.07 -0.54
CA PRO A 95 8.14 -14.27 -0.69
C PRO A 95 8.09 -15.22 0.52
N LEU A 96 7.75 -14.71 1.71
CA LEU A 96 7.72 -15.48 2.96
C LEU A 96 6.36 -16.15 3.23
N PHE A 97 5.27 -15.52 2.77
CA PHE A 97 3.91 -15.90 3.17
C PHE A 97 2.96 -16.18 2.01
N GLY A 98 3.35 -15.80 0.78
CA GLY A 98 2.50 -15.85 -0.40
C GLY A 98 1.46 -14.72 -0.44
N ASN A 99 0.86 -14.53 -1.61
CA ASN A 99 0.00 -13.37 -1.88
C ASN A 99 -1.19 -13.26 -0.92
N LEU A 100 -1.94 -14.36 -0.73
CA LEU A 100 -3.16 -14.36 0.09
C LEU A 100 -2.89 -13.89 1.53
N ARG A 101 -1.86 -14.44 2.18
CA ARG A 101 -1.52 -14.10 3.57
C ARG A 101 -0.95 -12.69 3.65
N THR A 102 -0.08 -12.30 2.73
CA THR A 102 0.43 -10.93 2.67
C THR A 102 -0.68 -9.91 2.48
N SER A 103 -1.68 -10.19 1.65
CA SER A 103 -2.83 -9.30 1.47
C SER A 103 -3.69 -9.19 2.73
N PHE A 104 -3.85 -10.28 3.48
CA PHE A 104 -4.51 -10.25 4.78
C PHE A 104 -3.73 -9.42 5.81
N LEU A 105 -2.39 -9.57 5.86
CA LEU A 105 -1.53 -8.76 6.72
C LEU A 105 -1.55 -7.27 6.30
N PHE A 106 -1.64 -6.99 5.00
CA PHE A 106 -1.78 -5.63 4.48
C PHE A 106 -3.09 -4.97 4.95
N SER A 107 -4.22 -5.67 4.83
CA SER A 107 -5.51 -5.17 5.31
C SER A 107 -5.56 -5.01 6.83
N LEU A 108 -4.88 -5.88 7.59
CA LEU A 108 -4.80 -5.76 9.05
C LEU A 108 -4.00 -4.53 9.49
N ALA A 109 -2.90 -4.21 8.79
CA ALA A 109 -2.15 -2.98 9.05
C ALA A 109 -3.01 -1.73 8.76
N HIS A 110 -3.82 -1.79 7.69
CA HIS A 110 -4.78 -0.73 7.36
C HIS A 110 -5.89 -0.57 8.39
N LEU A 111 -6.40 -1.66 8.97
CA LEU A 111 -7.39 -1.59 10.06
C LEU A 111 -6.84 -0.88 11.30
N ILE A 112 -5.55 -1.08 11.60
CA ILE A 112 -4.90 -0.41 12.74
C ILE A 112 -4.69 1.08 12.45
N ASN A 113 -4.30 1.42 11.22
CA ASN A 113 -4.06 2.81 10.82
C ASN A 113 -5.37 3.60 10.61
N PHE A 114 -6.40 2.94 10.07
CA PHE A 114 -7.73 3.47 9.77
C PHE A 114 -8.79 2.52 10.35
N PRO A 115 -9.29 2.78 11.58
CA PRO A 115 -10.16 1.85 12.32
C PRO A 115 -11.62 1.81 11.81
N THR A 116 -11.78 1.52 10.53
CA THR A 116 -13.06 1.33 9.84
C THR A 116 -13.12 -0.06 9.22
N LEU A 117 -14.30 -0.70 9.13
CA LEU A 117 -14.42 -2.00 8.45
C LEU A 117 -14.03 -1.91 6.98
N ASN A 118 -14.29 -0.76 6.35
CA ASN A 118 -13.99 -0.56 4.93
C ASN A 118 -12.48 -0.52 4.66
N SER A 119 -11.64 -0.19 5.65
CA SER A 119 -10.19 -0.33 5.52
C SER A 119 -9.78 -1.77 5.17
N LEU A 120 -10.57 -2.79 5.54
CA LEU A 120 -10.30 -4.18 5.18
C LEU A 120 -10.50 -4.46 3.69
N LEU A 121 -11.27 -3.63 2.98
CA LEU A 121 -11.49 -3.78 1.53
C LEU A 121 -10.20 -3.67 0.72
N VAL A 122 -9.16 -3.03 1.28
CA VAL A 122 -7.82 -2.97 0.66
C VAL A 122 -7.19 -4.36 0.49
N PHE A 123 -7.75 -5.40 1.11
CA PHE A 123 -7.42 -6.80 0.83
C PHE A 123 -7.52 -7.13 -0.67
N PHE A 124 -8.56 -6.67 -1.36
CA PHE A 124 -8.80 -6.97 -2.77
C PHE A 124 -7.79 -6.31 -3.73
N PRO A 125 -7.56 -4.98 -3.70
CA PRO A 125 -6.49 -4.38 -4.51
C PRO A 125 -5.11 -4.93 -4.09
N SER A 126 -4.93 -5.29 -2.82
CA SER A 126 -3.68 -5.89 -2.37
C SER A 126 -3.36 -7.22 -3.06
N LEU A 127 -4.38 -8.07 -3.29
CA LEU A 127 -4.24 -9.30 -4.05
C LEU A 127 -3.81 -9.03 -5.50
N LEU A 128 -4.39 -8.00 -6.14
CA LEU A 128 -4.03 -7.57 -7.49
C LEU A 128 -2.58 -7.11 -7.55
N PHE A 129 -2.11 -6.32 -6.58
CA PHE A 129 -0.74 -5.84 -6.54
C PHE A 129 0.25 -7.00 -6.41
N GLY A 130 -0.03 -7.97 -5.52
CA GLY A 130 0.83 -9.14 -5.40
C GLY A 130 0.77 -10.06 -6.63
N PHE A 131 -0.37 -10.16 -7.32
CA PHE A 131 -0.45 -10.83 -8.61
C PHE A 131 0.43 -10.14 -9.67
N ALA A 132 0.35 -8.82 -9.77
CA ALA A 132 1.14 -8.03 -10.69
C ALA A 132 2.65 -8.16 -10.40
N TYR A 133 3.05 -8.18 -9.13
CA TYR A 133 4.43 -8.47 -8.70
C TYR A 133 4.88 -9.84 -9.19
N LEU A 134 4.08 -10.89 -8.95
CA LEU A 134 4.41 -12.27 -9.33
C LEU A 134 4.50 -12.46 -10.85
N ARG A 135 3.65 -11.78 -11.63
CA ARG A 135 3.63 -11.88 -13.11
C ARG A 135 4.71 -11.06 -13.78
N SER A 136 4.95 -9.85 -13.29
CA SER A 136 5.98 -8.97 -13.85
C SER A 136 7.39 -9.33 -13.37
N GLY A 137 7.50 -9.92 -12.18
CA GLY A 137 8.76 -10.10 -11.47
C GLY A 137 9.43 -8.77 -11.09
N SER A 138 8.64 -7.69 -11.01
CA SER A 138 9.10 -6.31 -10.79
C SER A 138 8.29 -5.63 -9.70
N ILE A 139 8.96 -4.92 -8.79
CA ILE A 139 8.32 -4.07 -7.78
C ILE A 139 7.65 -2.84 -8.39
N LEU A 140 8.09 -2.42 -9.59
CA LEU A 140 7.51 -1.28 -10.28
C LEU A 140 6.04 -1.51 -10.65
N ALA A 141 5.64 -2.74 -10.98
CA ALA A 141 4.25 -3.05 -11.30
C ALA A 141 3.28 -2.75 -10.14
N PRO A 142 3.43 -3.37 -8.95
CA PRO A 142 2.54 -3.06 -7.84
C PRO A 142 2.66 -1.59 -7.37
N VAL A 143 3.84 -0.96 -7.44
CA VAL A 143 3.99 0.46 -7.06
C VAL A 143 3.12 1.35 -7.92
N LEU A 144 3.14 1.17 -9.24
CA LEU A 144 2.32 1.98 -10.15
C LEU A 144 0.82 1.70 -9.97
N LEU A 145 0.43 0.44 -9.76
CA LEU A 145 -0.96 0.09 -9.51
C LEU A 145 -1.47 0.71 -8.21
N HIS A 146 -0.69 0.60 -7.13
CA HIS A 146 -1.04 1.12 -5.83
C HIS A 146 -1.11 2.64 -5.85
N PHE A 147 -0.08 3.31 -6.38
CA PHE A 147 -0.07 4.75 -6.56
C PHE A 147 -1.30 5.23 -7.35
N THR A 148 -1.61 4.60 -8.48
CA THR A 148 -2.77 4.95 -9.30
C THR A 148 -4.08 4.71 -8.57
N ALA A 149 -4.20 3.61 -7.83
CA ALA A 149 -5.38 3.31 -7.03
C ALA A 149 -5.62 4.36 -5.93
N ASN A 150 -4.57 4.85 -5.28
CA ASN A 150 -4.67 5.89 -4.25
C ASN A 150 -5.16 7.22 -4.84
N LEU A 151 -4.59 7.63 -5.97
CA LEU A 151 -5.01 8.84 -6.67
C LEU A 151 -6.45 8.74 -7.19
N PHE A 152 -6.83 7.59 -7.75
CA PHE A 152 -8.20 7.34 -8.20
C PHE A 152 -9.18 7.38 -7.02
N TYR A 153 -8.85 6.69 -5.91
CA TYR A 153 -9.71 6.68 -4.72
C TYR A 153 -9.93 8.08 -4.16
N ALA A 154 -8.87 8.90 -4.07
CA ALA A 154 -8.98 10.28 -3.61
C ALA A 154 -9.88 11.12 -4.54
N SER A 155 -9.65 11.06 -5.85
CA SER A 155 -10.44 11.81 -6.84
C SER A 155 -11.91 11.38 -6.83
N PHE A 156 -12.17 10.07 -6.72
CA PHE A 156 -13.51 9.50 -6.66
C PHE A 156 -14.26 9.88 -5.39
N VAL A 157 -13.57 9.93 -4.25
CA VAL A 157 -14.13 10.38 -2.97
C VAL A 157 -14.48 11.87 -3.01
N GLU A 158 -13.64 12.69 -3.65
CA GLU A 158 -13.91 14.12 -3.83
C GLU A 158 -15.16 14.36 -4.70
N GLU A 159 -15.35 13.56 -5.75
CA GLU A 159 -16.52 13.63 -6.62
C GLU A 159 -17.80 13.12 -5.92
N PHE A 160 -17.69 12.07 -5.09
CA PHE A 160 -18.81 11.42 -4.40
C PHE A 160 -18.69 11.48 -2.86
N PRO A 161 -18.81 12.66 -2.22
CA PRO A 161 -18.59 12.82 -0.78
C PRO A 161 -19.60 12.07 0.11
N GLN A 162 -20.79 11.76 -0.42
CA GLN A 162 -21.76 10.91 0.25
C GLN A 162 -21.22 9.48 0.47
N LEU A 163 -20.52 8.95 -0.53
CA LEU A 163 -19.91 7.62 -0.47
C LEU A 163 -18.79 7.59 0.56
N TYR A 164 -17.99 8.66 0.65
CA TYR A 164 -16.94 8.78 1.66
C TYR A 164 -17.47 8.63 3.09
N ARG A 165 -18.62 9.25 3.40
CA ARG A 165 -19.25 9.11 4.72
C ARG A 165 -19.65 7.68 5.04
N ILE A 166 -20.10 6.93 4.04
CA ILE A 166 -20.42 5.50 4.17
C ILE A 166 -19.13 4.69 4.35
N LEU A 167 -18.09 5.01 3.57
CA LEU A 167 -16.81 4.31 3.58
C LEU A 167 -15.97 4.60 4.84
N GLN A 168 -16.14 5.74 5.49
CA GLN A 168 -15.36 6.11 6.67
C GLN A 168 -16.09 5.95 8.00
N ARG A 169 -17.28 5.32 8.02
CA ARG A 169 -17.98 5.09 9.26
C ARG A 169 -17.11 4.25 10.21
N GLU A 170 -16.70 4.86 11.32
CA GLU A 170 -15.83 4.24 12.30
C GLU A 170 -16.51 3.05 12.98
N LEU A 171 -15.71 2.05 13.35
CA LEU A 171 -16.15 0.88 14.11
C LEU A 171 -16.83 1.25 15.43
N THR A 172 -16.44 2.38 16.01
CA THR A 172 -16.90 2.84 17.33
C THR A 172 -18.20 3.62 17.30
N GLY A 173 -18.78 3.89 16.11
CA GLY A 173 -20.11 4.49 16.01
C GLY A 173 -20.28 5.76 16.86
N SER A 174 -19.37 6.72 16.73
CA SER A 174 -19.55 8.09 17.24
C SER A 174 -19.71 9.05 16.08
#